data_AF-A0A7S2SJB6-F1
#
_entry.id   AF-A0A7S2SJB6-F1
#
_cell.length_a   1.000
_cell.length_b   1.000
_cell.length_c   1.000
_cell.angle_alpha   90.00
_cell.angle_beta   90.00
_cell.angle_gamma   90.00
#
_symmetry.space_group_name_H-M   'P 1'
#
loop_
_entity.id
_entity.type
_entity.pdbx_description
1 polymer ?
#
loop_
_entity_poly.entity_id
_entity_poly.type
_entity_poly.pdbx_seq_one_letter_code
_entity_poly.pdbx_strand_id
1 'polypeptide(L)'
;VPAPVQYMTSPTQWAAHRSGVSKRPPPGRKIYQDDSVALWELDGTSDQVYCQNLCLLSKLFLDHKTLYYDVDPFLFYVLTEVKEDAEGQFFPIVGYFSKEKNSPEDYNLACILTFPPFQRAGFGKLLISFSYELTKLEGKVGSPEKPLSDLGKLSYRSYWTYVLMEKLSEFDGAWALSDLSTQTGIRMEDVISTLQALDLIRYWKGQHVVIVSTGALKQQLAETRKPRLCLPEKLDWAPGGPPPLSLDQQSPAPPPASVGSPGSRSKKANNGNAAKGATPATTLATASRGSRNGGSAGSSVSGAVPVAAAQSSDGAESVGALEKGRRGG
;
A
#
# COMPACT_ATOMS: atom_id res chain seq x y z
N VAL A 1 -7.64 -17.95 -4.89
CA VAL A 1 -6.61 -18.74 -5.62
C VAL A 1 -5.57 -19.15 -4.59
N PRO A 2 -4.95 -20.35 -4.64
CA PRO A 2 -3.85 -20.68 -3.71
C PRO A 2 -2.75 -19.63 -3.79
N ALA A 3 -2.06 -19.38 -2.67
CA ALA A 3 -1.01 -18.37 -2.69
C ALA A 3 0.14 -18.69 -3.65
N PRO A 4 0.60 -19.95 -3.78
CA PRO A 4 1.51 -20.31 -4.85
C PRO A 4 0.81 -20.24 -6.21
N VAL A 5 1.35 -19.43 -7.12
CA VAL A 5 0.80 -19.15 -8.46
C VAL A 5 1.47 -19.96 -9.58
N GLN A 6 2.09 -21.09 -9.25
CA GLN A 6 2.81 -21.91 -10.23
C GLN A 6 1.85 -22.57 -11.24
N TYR A 7 2.14 -22.40 -12.54
CA TYR A 7 1.42 -23.10 -13.61
C TYR A 7 1.99 -24.51 -13.84
N MET A 8 1.13 -25.43 -14.25
CA MET A 8 1.46 -26.85 -14.46
C MET A 8 0.80 -27.36 -15.74
N THR A 9 1.41 -28.37 -16.35
CA THR A 9 0.96 -28.91 -17.64
C THR A 9 0.13 -30.19 -17.49
N SER A 10 0.13 -30.83 -16.31
CA SER A 10 -0.66 -32.05 -16.07
C SER A 10 -1.39 -32.07 -14.72
N PRO A 11 -2.56 -32.75 -14.64
CA PRO A 11 -3.29 -32.93 -13.38
C PRO A 11 -2.47 -33.64 -12.29
N THR A 12 -1.55 -34.54 -12.67
CA THR A 12 -0.70 -35.26 -11.72
C THR A 12 0.30 -34.33 -11.04
N GLN A 13 0.92 -33.41 -11.80
CA GLN A 13 1.79 -32.37 -11.23
C GLN A 13 1.00 -31.47 -10.27
N TRP A 14 -0.23 -31.11 -10.65
CA TRP A 14 -1.13 -30.33 -9.80
C TRP A 14 -1.47 -31.04 -8.49
N ALA A 15 -1.83 -32.32 -8.55
CA ALA A 15 -2.14 -33.11 -7.36
C ALA A 15 -0.93 -33.19 -6.41
N ALA A 16 0.28 -33.41 -6.95
CA ALA A 16 1.52 -33.48 -6.17
C ALA A 16 1.90 -32.12 -5.56
N HIS A 17 1.71 -31.01 -6.29
CA HIS A 17 1.96 -29.68 -5.74
C HIS A 17 0.97 -29.32 -4.63
N ARG A 18 -0.31 -29.66 -4.82
CA ARG A 18 -1.37 -29.34 -3.85
C ARG A 18 -1.17 -30.05 -2.52
N SER A 19 -0.63 -31.26 -2.50
CA SER A 19 -0.46 -32.05 -1.26
C SER A 19 0.63 -31.52 -0.31
N GLY A 20 1.46 -30.55 -0.72
CA GLY A 20 2.55 -30.02 0.13
C GLY A 20 2.80 -28.50 0.07
N VAL A 21 2.12 -27.76 -0.79
CA VAL A 21 2.44 -26.34 -1.06
C VAL A 21 1.22 -25.42 -1.02
N SER A 22 -0.01 -25.92 -1.21
CA SER A 22 -1.19 -25.07 -1.43
C SER A 22 -1.57 -24.13 -0.27
N LYS A 23 -1.09 -24.40 0.94
CA LYS A 23 -1.37 -23.61 2.15
C LYS A 23 -0.25 -22.62 2.50
N ARG A 24 0.86 -22.60 1.75
CA ARG A 24 1.94 -21.63 2.00
C ARG A 24 1.43 -20.21 1.72
N PRO A 25 1.82 -19.20 2.53
CA PRO A 25 1.53 -17.81 2.22
C PRO A 25 2.28 -17.34 0.96
N PRO A 26 1.95 -16.15 0.42
CA PRO A 26 2.82 -15.47 -0.53
C PRO A 26 4.25 -15.36 0.04
N PRO A 27 5.29 -15.43 -0.80
CA PRO A 27 6.63 -15.07 -0.35
C PRO A 27 6.67 -13.57 0.00
N GLY A 28 7.73 -13.11 0.66
CA GLY A 28 7.88 -11.71 1.07
C GLY A 28 7.37 -11.38 2.48
N ARG A 29 7.34 -10.08 2.80
CA ARG A 29 7.03 -9.57 4.13
C ARG A 29 5.53 -9.32 4.26
N LYS A 30 4.88 -9.87 5.28
CA LYS A 30 3.52 -9.46 5.65
C LYS A 30 3.59 -8.09 6.29
N ILE A 31 2.93 -7.10 5.69
CA ILE A 31 2.96 -5.69 6.13
C ILE A 31 1.63 -5.21 6.70
N TYR A 32 0.58 -6.00 6.57
CA TYR A 32 -0.74 -5.70 7.12
C TYR A 32 -1.48 -6.99 7.43
N GLN A 33 -2.25 -7.01 8.52
CA GLN A 33 -3.25 -8.04 8.77
C GLN A 33 -4.41 -7.49 9.60
N ASP A 34 -5.64 -7.75 9.16
CA ASP A 34 -6.85 -7.69 9.98
C ASP A 34 -7.48 -9.09 10.11
N ASP A 35 -8.71 -9.16 10.63
CA ASP A 35 -9.39 -10.42 10.91
C ASP A 35 -9.75 -11.22 9.65
N SER A 36 -9.74 -10.60 8.47
CA SER A 36 -10.20 -11.24 7.22
C SER A 36 -9.25 -11.09 6.04
N VAL A 37 -8.29 -10.17 6.07
CA VAL A 37 -7.28 -10.04 5.00
C VAL A 37 -5.87 -9.76 5.53
N ALA A 38 -4.88 -10.10 4.72
CA ALA A 38 -3.49 -9.74 4.92
C ALA A 38 -2.87 -9.21 3.63
N LEU A 39 -1.92 -8.28 3.75
CA LEU A 39 -1.16 -7.73 2.63
C LEU A 39 0.32 -8.10 2.75
N TRP A 40 0.89 -8.55 1.64
CA TRP A 40 2.27 -9.02 1.54
C TRP A 40 3.03 -8.14 0.55
N GLU A 41 4.17 -7.61 0.97
CA GLU A 41 5.13 -6.88 0.14
C GLU A 41 6.19 -7.85 -0.37
N LEU A 42 6.28 -7.95 -1.70
CA LEU A 42 7.24 -8.77 -2.42
C LEU A 42 8.13 -7.86 -3.26
N ASP A 43 9.40 -8.20 -3.34
CA ASP A 43 10.35 -7.51 -4.22
C ASP A 43 10.57 -8.38 -5.46
N GLY A 44 10.33 -7.81 -6.66
CA GLY A 44 10.48 -8.53 -7.91
C GLY A 44 11.90 -9.07 -8.17
N THR A 45 12.92 -8.47 -7.57
CA THR A 45 14.31 -8.95 -7.63
C THR A 45 14.52 -10.19 -6.76
N SER A 46 13.98 -10.23 -5.53
CA SER A 46 14.17 -11.39 -4.64
C SER A 46 13.18 -12.52 -4.90
N ASP A 47 11.93 -12.19 -5.28
CA ASP A 47 10.82 -13.13 -5.44
C ASP A 47 10.47 -13.36 -6.93
N GLN A 48 11.49 -13.31 -7.80
CA GLN A 48 11.37 -13.20 -9.26
C GLN A 48 10.40 -14.23 -9.86
N VAL A 49 10.54 -15.51 -9.54
CA VAL A 49 9.68 -16.59 -10.07
C VAL A 49 8.22 -16.39 -9.67
N TYR A 50 7.96 -15.96 -8.44
CA TYR A 50 6.60 -15.72 -7.97
C TYR A 50 5.98 -14.52 -8.70
N CYS A 51 6.73 -13.42 -8.80
CA CYS A 51 6.28 -12.20 -9.44
C CYS A 51 6.05 -12.39 -10.96
N GLN A 52 6.89 -13.17 -11.64
CA GLN A 52 6.69 -13.53 -13.05
C GLN A 52 5.42 -14.38 -13.23
N ASN A 53 5.22 -15.41 -12.41
CA ASN A 53 4.01 -16.23 -12.44
C ASN A 53 2.74 -15.39 -12.18
N LEU A 54 2.80 -14.48 -11.21
CA LEU A 54 1.72 -13.54 -10.92
C LEU A 54 1.44 -12.62 -12.12
N CYS A 55 2.49 -12.13 -12.79
CA CYS A 55 2.36 -11.31 -13.99
C CYS A 55 1.73 -12.06 -15.15
N LEU A 56 2.14 -13.31 -15.40
CA LEU A 56 1.57 -14.17 -16.43
C LEU A 56 0.09 -14.45 -16.16
N LEU A 57 -0.27 -14.79 -14.92
CA LEU A 57 -1.67 -14.95 -14.51
C LEU A 57 -2.48 -13.67 -14.74
N SER A 58 -1.90 -12.52 -14.42
CA SER A 58 -2.57 -11.22 -14.55
C SER A 58 -2.74 -10.77 -15.99
N LYS A 59 -1.81 -11.14 -16.88
CA LYS A 59 -1.90 -10.85 -18.32
C LYS A 59 -3.14 -11.45 -18.98
N LEU A 60 -3.69 -12.52 -18.41
CA LEU A 60 -4.95 -13.14 -18.87
C LEU A 60 -6.17 -12.20 -18.68
N PHE A 61 -6.06 -11.20 -17.80
CA PHE A 61 -7.16 -10.31 -17.44
C PHE A 61 -6.84 -8.82 -17.66
N LEU A 62 -5.61 -8.50 -18.06
CA LEU A 62 -5.12 -7.14 -18.29
C LEU A 62 -4.60 -7.03 -19.73
N ASP A 63 -5.33 -6.32 -20.58
CA ASP A 63 -5.00 -6.16 -21.99
C ASP A 63 -3.70 -5.40 -22.19
N HIS A 64 -3.49 -4.33 -21.43
CA HIS A 64 -2.36 -3.42 -21.56
C HIS A 64 -1.15 -3.76 -20.67
N LYS A 65 -1.09 -4.95 -20.08
CA LYS A 65 0.11 -5.37 -19.32
C LYS A 65 1.22 -5.77 -20.28
N THR A 66 2.29 -4.98 -20.32
CA THR A 66 3.43 -5.13 -21.25
C THR A 66 4.63 -5.82 -20.60
N LEU A 67 4.87 -5.60 -19.31
CA LEU A 67 5.98 -6.20 -18.56
C LEU A 67 5.51 -7.38 -17.72
N TYR A 68 6.06 -8.56 -17.98
CA TYR A 68 5.74 -9.80 -17.27
C TYR A 68 6.93 -10.73 -16.99
N TYR A 69 8.09 -10.50 -17.62
CA TYR A 69 9.35 -11.19 -17.29
C TYR A 69 10.32 -10.31 -16.53
N ASP A 70 10.44 -9.05 -16.92
CA ASP A 70 11.24 -8.05 -16.22
C ASP A 70 10.45 -7.49 -15.03
N VAL A 71 10.63 -8.13 -13.87
CA VAL A 71 9.91 -7.82 -12.63
C VAL A 71 10.79 -7.08 -11.61
N ASP A 72 12.09 -7.07 -11.81
CA ASP A 72 13.10 -6.47 -10.93
C ASP A 72 12.81 -4.99 -10.58
N PRO A 73 12.28 -4.15 -11.49
CA PRO A 73 11.96 -2.75 -11.18
C PRO A 73 10.75 -2.55 -10.25
N PHE A 74 10.02 -3.62 -9.89
CA PHE A 74 8.71 -3.53 -9.24
C PHE A 74 8.70 -4.13 -7.83
N LEU A 75 7.93 -3.48 -6.96
CA LEU A 75 7.37 -4.08 -5.76
C LEU A 75 5.95 -4.60 -6.06
N PHE A 76 5.56 -5.69 -5.41
CA PHE A 76 4.25 -6.29 -5.54
C PHE A 76 3.57 -6.37 -4.17
N TYR A 77 2.35 -5.86 -4.09
CA TYR A 77 1.53 -5.85 -2.88
C TYR A 77 0.37 -6.84 -3.06
N VAL A 78 0.56 -8.05 -2.55
CA VAL A 78 -0.36 -9.18 -2.73
C VAL A 78 -1.36 -9.22 -1.59
N LEU A 79 -2.65 -9.18 -1.93
CA LEU A 79 -3.75 -9.27 -0.98
C LEU A 79 -4.27 -10.69 -0.89
N THR A 80 -4.36 -11.19 0.33
CA THR A 80 -4.91 -12.51 0.66
C THR A 80 -6.10 -12.39 1.58
N GLU A 81 -7.06 -13.30 1.48
CA GLU A 81 -7.96 -13.54 2.62
C GLU A 81 -7.19 -14.25 3.74
N VAL A 82 -7.68 -14.12 4.96
CA VAL A 82 -7.24 -14.88 6.12
C VAL A 82 -8.28 -15.97 6.36
N LYS A 83 -7.92 -17.24 6.11
CA LYS A 83 -8.81 -18.39 6.33
C LYS A 83 -8.17 -19.38 7.28
N GLU A 84 -8.99 -20.18 7.94
CA GLU A 84 -8.55 -21.19 8.89
C GLU A 84 -9.30 -22.49 8.66
N ASP A 85 -8.59 -23.60 8.80
CA ASP A 85 -9.15 -24.95 8.82
C ASP A 85 -8.51 -25.77 9.95
N ALA A 86 -8.80 -27.08 9.99
CA ALA A 86 -8.31 -27.97 11.03
C ALA A 86 -6.77 -28.06 11.10
N GLU A 87 -6.06 -27.72 10.02
CA GLU A 87 -4.60 -27.72 9.97
C GLU A 87 -4.00 -26.31 10.18
N GLY A 88 -4.85 -25.30 10.41
CA GLY A 88 -4.46 -23.94 10.76
C GLY A 88 -4.79 -22.89 9.70
N GLN A 89 -4.13 -21.74 9.82
CA GLN A 89 -4.39 -20.59 8.98
C GLN A 89 -3.74 -20.71 7.60
N PHE A 90 -4.44 -20.27 6.55
CA PHE A 90 -3.95 -20.21 5.17
C PHE A 90 -4.44 -18.95 4.45
N PHE A 91 -3.70 -18.56 3.41
CA PHE A 91 -3.79 -17.23 2.81
C PHE A 91 -4.07 -17.27 1.30
N PRO A 92 -5.30 -17.55 0.86
CA PRO A 92 -5.61 -17.56 -0.57
C PRO A 92 -5.56 -16.13 -1.13
N ILE A 93 -4.88 -15.95 -2.26
CA ILE A 93 -4.78 -14.65 -2.94
C ILE A 93 -6.12 -14.27 -3.58
N VAL A 94 -6.44 -12.99 -3.48
CA VAL A 94 -7.66 -12.37 -4.06
C VAL A 94 -7.35 -11.27 -5.06
N GLY A 95 -6.16 -10.67 -4.98
CA GLY A 95 -5.71 -9.65 -5.90
C GLY A 95 -4.35 -9.10 -5.50
N TYR A 96 -3.86 -8.13 -6.26
CA TYR A 96 -2.62 -7.44 -5.96
C TYR A 96 -2.59 -6.08 -6.66
N PHE A 97 -1.63 -5.25 -6.27
CA PHE A 97 -1.11 -4.20 -7.13
C PHE A 97 0.41 -4.24 -7.19
N SER A 98 0.98 -3.59 -8.20
CA SER A 98 2.43 -3.40 -8.36
C SER A 98 2.76 -1.92 -8.33
N LYS A 99 3.97 -1.60 -7.89
CA LYS A 99 4.50 -0.24 -7.80
C LYS A 99 5.93 -0.26 -8.30
N GLU A 100 6.30 0.68 -9.17
CA GLU A 100 7.71 0.84 -9.54
C GLU A 100 8.52 1.29 -8.32
N LYS A 101 9.70 0.70 -8.13
CA LYS A 101 10.63 1.12 -7.08
C LYS A 101 11.05 2.57 -7.27
N ASN A 102 11.24 2.97 -8.52
CA ASN A 102 11.61 4.32 -8.93
C ASN A 102 10.68 4.76 -10.07
N SER A 103 9.59 5.47 -9.76
CA SER A 103 8.70 6.04 -10.77
C SER A 103 9.08 7.50 -11.03
N PRO A 104 9.55 7.88 -12.23
CA PRO A 104 9.88 9.27 -12.55
C PRO A 104 8.67 10.20 -12.44
N GLU A 105 7.50 9.64 -12.76
CA GLU A 105 6.21 10.31 -12.70
C GLU A 105 5.54 10.10 -11.35
N ASP A 106 6.24 9.66 -10.28
CA ASP A 106 5.72 9.40 -8.93
C ASP A 106 4.35 8.66 -8.93
N TYR A 107 4.18 7.66 -9.82
CA TYR A 107 3.00 6.81 -9.79
C TYR A 107 3.08 5.88 -8.58
N ASN A 108 2.00 5.83 -7.80
CA ASN A 108 1.93 4.98 -6.62
C ASN A 108 1.41 3.57 -6.93
N LEU A 109 0.97 3.35 -8.17
CA LEU A 109 0.41 2.10 -8.64
C LEU A 109 0.61 1.97 -10.15
N ALA A 110 1.24 0.87 -10.58
CA ALA A 110 1.45 0.52 -11.99
C ALA A 110 0.29 -0.36 -12.50
N CYS A 111 0.26 -1.63 -12.09
CA CYS A 111 -0.86 -2.53 -12.36
C CYS A 111 -1.66 -2.84 -11.09
N ILE A 112 -2.99 -2.98 -11.22
CA ILE A 112 -3.89 -3.46 -10.16
C ILE A 112 -4.83 -4.51 -10.72
N LEU A 113 -5.06 -5.58 -9.96
CA LEU A 113 -6.00 -6.62 -10.31
C LEU A 113 -6.65 -7.22 -9.07
N THR A 114 -7.98 -7.26 -9.05
CA THR A 114 -8.73 -8.23 -8.26
C THR A 114 -9.10 -9.39 -9.17
N PHE A 115 -8.76 -10.62 -8.78
CA PHE A 115 -9.04 -11.79 -9.61
C PHE A 115 -10.54 -11.95 -9.84
N PRO A 116 -10.98 -12.43 -11.02
CA PRO A 116 -12.39 -12.42 -11.42
C PRO A 116 -13.38 -12.96 -10.36
N PRO A 117 -13.11 -14.09 -9.66
CA PRO A 117 -14.03 -14.62 -8.65
C PRO A 117 -14.25 -13.70 -7.44
N PHE A 118 -13.39 -12.72 -7.22
CA PHE A 118 -13.43 -11.81 -6.07
C PHE A 118 -13.75 -10.36 -6.47
N GLN A 119 -14.04 -10.10 -7.75
CA GLN A 119 -14.45 -8.77 -8.19
C GLN A 119 -15.79 -8.36 -7.58
N ARG A 120 -16.03 -7.04 -7.49
CA ARG A 120 -17.24 -6.45 -6.90
C ARG A 120 -17.48 -6.77 -5.41
N ALA A 121 -16.55 -7.43 -4.73
CA ALA A 121 -16.58 -7.69 -3.29
C ALA A 121 -15.88 -6.60 -2.44
N GLY A 122 -15.47 -5.48 -3.04
CA GLY A 122 -14.80 -4.35 -2.36
C GLY A 122 -13.27 -4.42 -2.32
N PHE A 123 -12.66 -5.54 -2.69
CA PHE A 123 -11.19 -5.70 -2.66
C PHE A 123 -10.44 -4.72 -3.56
N GLY A 124 -11.00 -4.33 -4.71
CA GLY A 124 -10.36 -3.34 -5.59
C GLY A 124 -10.17 -1.98 -4.91
N LYS A 125 -11.20 -1.50 -4.20
CA LYS A 125 -11.13 -0.25 -3.44
C LYS A 125 -10.20 -0.36 -2.23
N LEU A 126 -10.16 -1.54 -1.60
CA LEU A 126 -9.21 -1.83 -0.53
C LEU A 126 -7.75 -1.78 -1.03
N LEU A 127 -7.43 -2.40 -2.16
CA LEU A 127 -6.11 -2.33 -2.79
C LEU A 127 -5.70 -0.89 -3.13
N ILE A 128 -6.62 -0.10 -3.70
CA ILE A 128 -6.40 1.34 -3.94
C ILE A 128 -6.08 2.06 -2.61
N SER A 129 -6.84 1.78 -1.55
CA SER A 129 -6.61 2.42 -0.26
C SER A 129 -5.23 2.11 0.32
N PHE A 130 -4.75 0.86 0.21
CA PHE A 130 -3.39 0.50 0.62
C PHE A 130 -2.33 1.30 -0.15
N SER A 131 -2.49 1.46 -1.47
CA SER A 131 -1.53 2.24 -2.27
C SER A 131 -1.40 3.69 -1.79
N TYR A 132 -2.50 4.30 -1.35
CA TYR A 132 -2.50 5.65 -0.80
C TYR A 132 -1.99 5.72 0.64
N GLU A 133 -2.25 4.72 1.49
CA GLU A 133 -1.65 4.66 2.83
C GLU A 133 -0.12 4.59 2.75
N LEU A 134 0.43 3.76 1.85
CA LEU A 134 1.87 3.72 1.61
C LEU A 134 2.40 5.08 1.10
N THR A 135 1.67 5.72 0.17
CA THR A 135 2.03 7.05 -0.35
C THR A 135 2.09 8.11 0.77
N LYS A 136 1.14 8.07 1.71
CA LYS A 136 1.12 8.97 2.86
C LYS A 136 2.29 8.70 3.82
N LEU A 137 2.62 7.43 4.07
CA LEU A 137 3.79 7.07 4.89
C LEU A 137 5.12 7.49 4.26
N GLU A 138 5.18 7.60 2.92
CA GLU A 138 6.32 8.17 2.20
C GLU A 138 6.38 9.70 2.24
N GLY A 139 5.34 10.37 2.78
CA GLY A 139 5.23 11.83 2.76
C GLY A 139 5.06 12.40 1.34
N LYS A 140 4.51 11.60 0.42
CA LYS A 140 4.35 11.94 -0.99
C LYS A 140 2.88 12.11 -1.38
N VAL A 141 2.66 12.53 -2.63
CA VAL A 141 1.37 12.43 -3.33
C VAL A 141 1.53 11.55 -4.56
N GLY A 142 0.46 10.84 -4.93
CA GLY A 142 0.50 9.82 -5.97
C GLY A 142 -0.79 9.71 -6.76
N SER A 143 -0.66 9.08 -7.93
CA SER A 143 -1.75 8.77 -8.85
C SER A 143 -1.43 7.41 -9.51
N PRO A 144 -2.41 6.65 -9.99
CA PRO A 144 -2.13 5.47 -10.80
C PRO A 144 -1.49 5.83 -12.14
N GLU A 145 -0.73 4.88 -12.67
CA GLU A 145 -0.24 4.90 -14.05
C GLU A 145 -1.42 4.99 -15.05
N LYS A 146 -1.19 5.70 -16.15
CA LYS A 146 -2.18 5.95 -17.22
C LYS A 146 -1.73 5.25 -18.52
N PRO A 147 -2.67 4.72 -19.33
CA PRO A 147 -4.12 4.77 -19.17
C PRO A 147 -4.68 3.69 -18.23
N LEU A 148 -5.68 4.05 -17.44
CA LEU A 148 -6.45 3.11 -16.63
C LEU A 148 -7.46 2.30 -17.49
N SER A 149 -7.73 1.06 -17.09
CA SER A 149 -8.89 0.30 -17.58
C SER A 149 -10.20 0.95 -17.14
N ASP A 150 -11.31 0.69 -17.83
CA ASP A 150 -12.60 1.30 -17.47
C ASP A 150 -13.08 0.89 -16.07
N LEU A 151 -12.86 -0.35 -15.69
CA LEU A 151 -13.10 -0.82 -14.32
C LEU A 151 -12.18 -0.12 -13.30
N GLY A 152 -10.93 0.14 -13.68
CA GLY A 152 -9.97 0.92 -12.90
C GLY A 152 -10.46 2.36 -12.68
N LYS A 153 -10.83 3.07 -13.76
CA LYS A 153 -11.37 4.44 -13.70
C LYS A 153 -12.58 4.55 -12.78
N LEU A 154 -13.53 3.61 -12.89
CA LEU A 154 -14.72 3.58 -12.02
C LEU A 154 -14.34 3.37 -10.55
N SER A 155 -13.40 2.48 -10.28
CA SER A 155 -12.94 2.17 -8.92
C SER A 155 -12.20 3.36 -8.28
N TYR A 156 -11.30 4.02 -9.02
CA TYR A 156 -10.59 5.21 -8.55
C TYR A 156 -11.52 6.39 -8.32
N ARG A 157 -12.44 6.70 -9.25
CA ARG A 157 -13.45 7.75 -9.04
C ARG A 157 -14.27 7.50 -7.78
N SER A 158 -14.76 6.26 -7.61
CA SER A 158 -15.53 5.88 -6.43
C SER A 158 -14.72 5.93 -5.12
N TYR A 159 -13.40 5.70 -5.17
CA TYR A 159 -12.51 5.84 -4.02
C TYR A 159 -12.26 7.32 -3.69
N TRP A 160 -11.82 8.13 -4.66
CA TRP A 160 -11.52 9.54 -4.47
C TRP A 160 -12.74 10.34 -3.99
N THR A 161 -13.91 10.11 -4.59
CA THR A 161 -15.16 10.74 -4.12
C THR A 161 -15.41 10.47 -2.65
N TYR A 162 -15.31 9.20 -2.23
CA TYR A 162 -15.57 8.84 -0.83
C TYR A 162 -14.55 9.49 0.12
N VAL A 163 -13.25 9.36 -0.18
CA VAL A 163 -12.19 9.89 0.69
C VAL A 163 -12.23 11.42 0.80
N LEU A 164 -12.45 12.12 -0.32
CA LEU A 164 -12.54 13.58 -0.30
C LEU A 164 -13.79 14.05 0.44
N MET A 165 -14.93 13.39 0.24
CA MET A 165 -16.14 13.71 0.99
C MET A 165 -15.99 13.47 2.49
N GLU A 166 -15.44 12.33 2.88
CA GLU A 166 -15.17 11.99 4.28
C GLU A 166 -14.27 13.06 4.90
N LYS A 167 -13.20 13.45 4.20
CA LYS A 167 -12.25 14.46 4.67
C LYS A 167 -12.88 15.85 4.82
N LEU A 168 -13.63 16.29 3.80
CA LEU A 168 -14.34 17.57 3.83
C LEU A 168 -15.42 17.63 4.92
N SER A 169 -15.93 16.48 5.36
CA SER A 169 -16.96 16.41 6.41
C SER A 169 -16.40 16.60 7.84
N GLU A 170 -15.09 16.54 8.03
CA GLU A 170 -14.44 16.62 9.34
C GLU A 170 -14.47 18.04 9.94
N PHE A 171 -14.49 19.08 9.11
CA PHE A 171 -14.38 20.46 9.55
C PHE A 171 -15.23 21.41 8.68
N ASP A 172 -15.98 22.29 9.35
CA ASP A 172 -16.73 23.38 8.72
C ASP A 172 -15.79 24.55 8.40
N GLY A 173 -15.43 24.71 7.13
CA GLY A 173 -14.64 25.86 6.68
C GLY A 173 -14.14 25.76 5.26
N ALA A 174 -13.26 26.70 4.90
CA ALA A 174 -12.59 26.70 3.61
C ALA A 174 -11.43 25.71 3.64
N TRP A 175 -11.38 24.83 2.64
CA TRP A 175 -10.26 23.90 2.44
C TRP A 175 -9.33 24.44 1.36
N ALA A 176 -8.03 24.45 1.66
CA ALA A 176 -7.02 24.61 0.63
C ALA A 176 -6.83 23.27 -0.10
N LEU A 177 -6.76 23.30 -1.43
CA LEU A 177 -6.57 22.08 -2.23
C LEU A 177 -5.24 21.38 -1.95
N SER A 178 -4.19 22.14 -1.62
CA SER A 178 -2.89 21.62 -1.21
C SER A 178 -3.00 20.74 0.03
N ASP A 179 -3.86 21.14 0.98
CA ASP A 179 -4.02 20.43 2.24
C ASP A 179 -4.80 19.13 2.03
N LEU A 180 -5.83 19.16 1.18
CA LEU A 180 -6.55 17.94 0.76
C LEU A 180 -5.60 16.96 0.07
N SER A 181 -4.78 17.46 -0.86
CA SER A 181 -3.82 16.64 -1.59
C SER A 181 -2.80 15.99 -0.64
N THR A 182 -2.20 16.78 0.26
CA THR A 182 -1.20 16.31 1.23
C THR A 182 -1.81 15.31 2.22
N GLN A 183 -2.98 15.59 2.78
CA GLN A 183 -3.59 14.73 3.80
C GLN A 183 -4.15 13.42 3.24
N THR A 184 -4.57 13.40 1.97
CA THR A 184 -5.10 12.20 1.32
C THR A 184 -4.04 11.42 0.53
N GLY A 185 -2.91 12.04 0.21
CA GLY A 185 -1.90 11.48 -0.70
C GLY A 185 -2.33 11.51 -2.17
N ILE A 186 -3.49 12.09 -2.50
CA ILE A 186 -4.02 12.18 -3.86
C ILE A 186 -3.39 13.38 -4.57
N ARG A 187 -2.94 13.23 -5.82
CA ARG A 187 -2.45 14.37 -6.61
C ARG A 187 -3.49 15.48 -6.75
N MET A 188 -3.00 16.71 -6.80
CA MET A 188 -3.85 17.90 -6.92
C MET A 188 -4.77 17.84 -8.15
N GLU A 189 -4.30 17.34 -9.29
CA GLU A 189 -5.10 17.16 -10.51
C GLU A 189 -6.31 16.23 -10.29
N ASP A 190 -6.10 15.12 -9.57
CA ASP A 190 -7.14 14.14 -9.26
C ASP A 190 -8.12 14.70 -8.22
N VAL A 191 -7.63 15.49 -7.25
CA VAL A 191 -8.48 16.23 -6.30
C VAL A 191 -9.37 17.23 -7.04
N ILE A 192 -8.79 18.08 -7.88
CA ILE A 192 -9.51 19.11 -8.65
C ILE A 192 -10.58 18.46 -9.52
N SER A 193 -10.19 17.48 -10.35
CA SER A 193 -11.12 16.83 -11.27
C SER A 193 -12.24 16.09 -10.54
N THR A 194 -11.97 15.49 -9.38
CA THR A 194 -13.00 14.84 -8.56
C THR A 194 -13.96 15.86 -7.95
N LEU A 195 -13.45 16.95 -7.38
CA LEU A 195 -14.31 17.97 -6.78
C LEU A 195 -15.12 18.77 -7.81
N GLN A 196 -14.57 18.96 -9.02
CA GLN A 196 -15.31 19.51 -10.16
C GLN A 196 -16.47 18.59 -10.56
N ALA A 197 -16.23 17.27 -10.63
CA ALA A 197 -17.28 16.31 -10.96
C ALA A 197 -18.39 16.21 -9.88
N LEU A 198 -18.13 16.69 -8.67
CA LEU A 198 -19.09 16.76 -7.57
C LEU A 198 -19.72 18.14 -7.39
N ASP A 199 -19.38 19.12 -8.25
CA ASP A 199 -19.77 20.53 -8.12
C ASP A 199 -19.42 21.15 -6.74
N LEU A 200 -18.35 20.67 -6.09
CA LEU A 200 -17.94 21.10 -4.75
C LEU A 200 -16.86 22.20 -4.74
N ILE A 201 -16.39 22.60 -5.92
CA ILE A 201 -15.28 23.54 -6.08
C ILE A 201 -15.71 24.72 -6.93
N ARG A 202 -15.32 25.93 -6.51
CA ARG A 202 -15.55 27.17 -7.27
C ARG A 202 -14.23 27.82 -7.63
N TYR A 203 -14.18 28.49 -8.78
CA TYR A 203 -13.04 29.30 -9.18
C TYR A 203 -13.31 30.76 -8.82
N TRP A 204 -12.45 31.35 -7.99
CA TRP A 204 -12.57 32.72 -7.53
C TRP A 204 -11.21 33.42 -7.53
N LYS A 205 -11.12 34.56 -8.23
CA LYS A 205 -9.90 35.40 -8.32
C LYS A 205 -8.62 34.61 -8.67
N GLY A 206 -8.70 33.66 -9.60
CA GLY A 206 -7.53 32.88 -10.02
C GLY A 206 -7.25 31.64 -9.16
N GLN A 207 -8.03 31.41 -8.09
CA GLN A 207 -7.84 30.28 -7.19
C GLN A 207 -9.08 29.41 -7.11
N HIS A 208 -8.85 28.11 -6.92
CA HIS A 208 -9.92 27.17 -6.60
C HIS A 208 -10.18 27.16 -5.09
N VAL A 209 -11.45 27.33 -4.70
CA VAL A 209 -11.88 27.31 -3.30
C VAL A 209 -13.00 26.29 -3.14
N VAL A 210 -12.90 25.49 -2.08
CA VAL A 210 -13.92 24.51 -1.69
C VAL A 210 -14.68 25.09 -0.50
N ILE A 211 -15.99 25.32 -0.69
CA ILE A 211 -16.89 25.80 0.37
C ILE A 211 -18.12 24.89 0.35
N VAL A 212 -18.20 24.01 1.34
CA VAL A 212 -19.25 22.98 1.42
C VAL A 212 -19.80 22.94 2.83
N SER A 213 -21.12 22.72 2.96
CA SER A 213 -21.75 22.47 4.25
C SER A 213 -21.42 21.05 4.72
N THR A 214 -20.79 20.89 5.89
CA THR A 214 -20.49 19.56 6.42
C THR A 214 -21.75 18.75 6.69
N GLY A 215 -22.88 19.40 7.03
CA GLY A 215 -24.16 18.75 7.25
C GLY A 215 -24.65 17.98 6.03
N ALA A 216 -24.60 18.61 4.84
CA ALA A 216 -24.98 17.96 3.59
C ALA A 216 -24.04 16.78 3.24
N LEU A 217 -22.73 16.95 3.44
CA LEU A 217 -21.75 15.88 3.22
C LEU A 217 -21.97 14.70 4.16
N LYS A 218 -22.21 14.95 5.45
CA LYS A 218 -22.47 13.92 6.46
C LYS A 218 -23.75 13.14 6.14
N GLN A 219 -24.80 13.83 5.69
CA GLN A 219 -26.03 13.18 5.25
C GLN A 219 -25.77 12.25 4.05
N GLN A 220 -25.09 12.75 3.02
CA GLN A 220 -24.78 11.94 1.84
C GLN A 220 -23.85 10.76 2.17
N LEU A 221 -22.89 10.94 3.08
CA LEU A 221 -22.03 9.86 3.58
C LEU A 221 -22.82 8.81 4.36
N ALA A 222 -23.82 9.21 5.13
CA ALA A 222 -24.69 8.28 5.88
C ALA A 222 -25.56 7.42 4.94
N GLU A 223 -25.99 7.97 3.81
CA GLU A 223 -26.72 7.25 2.76
C GLU A 223 -25.80 6.38 1.89
N THR A 224 -24.49 6.64 1.91
CA THR A 224 -23.51 5.90 1.13
C THR A 224 -23.04 4.66 1.88
N ARG A 225 -23.02 3.50 1.22
CA ARG A 225 -22.42 2.29 1.79
C ARG A 225 -20.92 2.53 2.05
N LYS A 226 -20.54 2.50 3.33
CA LYS A 226 -19.14 2.66 3.74
C LYS A 226 -18.25 1.59 3.07
N PRO A 227 -17.25 1.99 2.27
CA PRO A 227 -16.31 1.07 1.67
C PRO A 227 -15.37 0.49 2.73
N ARG A 228 -14.88 -0.73 2.46
CA ARG A 228 -13.78 -1.31 3.21
C ARG A 228 -12.46 -0.68 2.73
N LEU A 229 -11.82 0.09 3.59
CA LEU A 229 -10.52 0.74 3.36
C LEU A 229 -9.46 0.16 4.30
N CYS A 230 -8.19 0.43 3.99
CA CYS A 230 -7.07 0.12 4.85
C CYS A 230 -7.24 0.81 6.21
N LEU A 231 -6.86 0.09 7.27
CA LEU A 231 -6.78 0.59 8.64
C LEU A 231 -5.31 0.99 8.91
N PRO A 232 -4.97 2.30 8.91
CA PRO A 232 -3.57 2.73 9.01
C PRO A 232 -2.83 2.18 10.24
N GLU A 233 -3.55 1.99 11.35
CA GLU A 233 -3.01 1.46 12.61
C GLU A 233 -2.58 0.00 12.55
N LYS A 234 -3.02 -0.76 11.53
CA LYS A 234 -2.65 -2.17 11.32
C LYS A 234 -1.57 -2.34 10.24
N LEU A 235 -1.08 -1.24 9.66
CA LEU A 235 -0.05 -1.25 8.62
C LEU A 235 1.35 -1.17 9.27
N ASP A 236 2.06 -2.29 9.29
CA ASP A 236 3.44 -2.41 9.76
C ASP A 236 4.42 -2.19 8.60
N TRP A 237 4.57 -0.92 8.23
CA TRP A 237 5.39 -0.49 7.11
C TRP A 237 6.07 0.85 7.33
N ALA A 238 7.31 0.97 6.84
CA ALA A 238 8.06 2.22 6.82
C ALA A 238 8.82 2.35 5.48
N PRO A 239 8.99 3.58 4.94
CA PRO A 239 9.77 3.81 3.73
C PRO A 239 11.20 3.27 3.86
N GLY A 240 11.66 2.52 2.85
CA GLY A 240 13.01 1.96 2.82
C GLY A 240 13.21 0.65 3.58
N GLY A 241 12.23 0.22 4.40
CA GLY A 241 12.22 -1.06 5.12
C GLY A 241 13.38 -1.27 6.12
N PRO A 242 13.23 -2.13 7.13
CA PRO A 242 14.39 -2.72 7.80
C PRO A 242 15.14 -3.62 6.80
N PRO A 243 16.49 -3.74 6.88
CA PRO A 243 17.23 -4.67 6.04
C PRO A 243 16.68 -6.09 6.21
N PRO A 244 16.71 -6.94 5.16
CA PRO A 244 16.19 -8.30 5.25
C PRO A 244 16.84 -9.02 6.43
N LEU A 245 16.03 -9.57 7.33
CA LEU A 245 16.50 -10.40 8.42
C LEU A 245 17.28 -11.57 7.82
N SER A 246 18.56 -11.70 8.19
CA SER A 246 19.34 -12.88 7.85
C SER A 246 18.62 -14.12 8.41
N LEU A 247 18.64 -15.21 7.64
CA LEU A 247 18.02 -16.49 7.98
C LEU A 247 18.50 -17.12 9.31
N ASP A 248 19.48 -16.51 9.98
CA ASP A 248 20.14 -17.04 11.17
C ASP A 248 19.54 -16.58 12.52
N GLN A 249 18.42 -15.84 12.53
CA GLN A 249 17.77 -15.40 13.78
C GLN A 249 16.43 -16.06 14.10
N GLN A 250 16.06 -17.15 13.41
CA GLN A 250 15.04 -18.06 13.93
C GLN A 250 15.68 -19.00 14.95
N SER A 251 15.67 -18.59 16.22
CA SER A 251 15.88 -19.52 17.33
C SER A 251 14.89 -20.69 17.18
N PRO A 252 15.33 -21.95 17.20
CA PRO A 252 14.42 -23.08 17.14
C PRO A 252 13.55 -23.06 18.40
N ALA A 253 12.25 -23.32 18.22
CA ALA A 253 11.33 -23.51 19.32
C ALA A 253 11.89 -24.56 20.31
N PRO A 254 11.78 -24.35 21.64
CA PRO A 254 12.24 -25.34 22.59
C PRO A 254 11.45 -26.65 22.41
N PRO A 255 12.10 -27.82 22.54
CA PRO A 255 11.41 -29.09 22.37
C PRO A 255 10.30 -29.24 23.43
N PRO A 256 9.20 -29.94 23.10
CA PRO A 256 8.12 -30.15 24.04
C PRO A 256 8.62 -30.94 25.25
N ALA A 257 8.24 -30.48 26.44
CA ALA A 257 8.57 -31.11 27.71
C ALA A 257 8.12 -32.58 27.70
N SER A 258 9.05 -33.49 27.99
CA SER A 258 8.78 -34.92 28.12
C SER A 258 7.76 -35.15 29.25
N VAL A 259 6.65 -35.78 28.90
CA VAL A 259 5.64 -36.27 29.84
C VAL A 259 6.27 -37.40 30.66
N GLY A 260 6.64 -37.12 31.91
CA GLY A 260 7.09 -38.13 32.87
C GLY A 260 5.89 -38.89 33.44
N SER A 261 5.91 -40.23 33.33
CA SER A 261 5.04 -41.13 34.10
C SER A 261 5.78 -41.64 35.36
N PRO A 262 5.04 -42.07 36.41
CA PRO A 262 5.54 -42.03 37.79
C PRO A 262 6.24 -43.33 38.23
N GLY A 263 7.26 -43.21 39.09
CA GLY A 263 7.97 -44.38 39.64
C GLY A 263 8.87 -44.09 40.85
N SER A 264 8.34 -44.40 42.03
CA SER A 264 8.98 -44.86 43.28
C SER A 264 10.23 -44.20 43.89
N ARG A 265 10.01 -43.63 45.08
CA ARG A 265 10.82 -43.65 46.33
C ARG A 265 12.27 -44.20 46.27
N SER A 266 13.23 -43.39 46.75
CA SER A 266 13.92 -43.65 48.04
C SER A 266 14.93 -42.56 48.47
N LYS A 267 14.83 -42.23 49.76
CA LYS A 267 15.87 -41.87 50.77
C LYS A 267 16.80 -40.65 50.57
N LYS A 268 16.53 -39.64 51.40
CA LYS A 268 17.42 -38.92 52.34
C LYS A 268 18.94 -38.95 52.06
N ALA A 269 19.56 -37.77 51.97
CA ALA A 269 20.54 -37.32 52.95
C ALA A 269 20.76 -35.79 52.84
N ASN A 270 20.73 -35.15 53.98
CA ASN A 270 21.05 -33.76 54.24
C ASN A 270 22.57 -33.63 54.45
N ASN A 271 23.22 -32.61 53.90
CA ASN A 271 24.32 -31.94 54.58
C ASN A 271 24.61 -30.59 53.91
N GLY A 272 24.52 -29.53 54.69
CA GLY A 272 24.99 -28.21 54.30
C GLY A 272 26.50 -28.06 54.43
N ASN A 273 27.05 -27.00 53.85
CA ASN A 273 27.76 -25.97 54.61
C ASN A 273 28.07 -24.75 53.72
N ALA A 274 27.95 -23.56 54.32
CA ALA A 274 28.85 -22.40 54.31
C ALA A 274 29.58 -21.96 53.02
N ALA A 275 29.93 -20.70 52.79
CA ALA A 275 29.66 -19.36 53.33
C ALA A 275 30.63 -18.41 52.58
N LYS A 276 30.36 -17.10 52.67
CA LYS A 276 31.26 -15.95 52.38
C LYS A 276 31.45 -15.65 50.88
N GLY A 277 31.40 -14.40 50.42
CA GLY A 277 31.39 -13.10 51.09
C GLY A 277 32.18 -12.09 50.25
N ALA A 278 31.85 -10.80 50.41
CA ALA A 278 32.60 -9.60 49.98
C ALA A 278 32.30 -8.98 48.59
N THR A 279 31.47 -7.93 48.64
CA THR A 279 31.64 -6.63 47.96
C THR A 279 32.82 -5.84 48.62
N PRO A 280 33.21 -4.58 48.28
CA PRO A 280 32.53 -3.57 47.44
C PRO A 280 33.44 -2.61 46.59
N ALA A 281 32.77 -1.61 46.00
CA ALA A 281 33.18 -0.19 45.85
C ALA A 281 34.09 0.22 44.67
N THR A 282 33.59 1.01 43.70
CA THR A 282 33.62 2.50 43.59
C THR A 282 34.86 2.98 42.82
N THR A 283 34.79 3.79 41.76
CA THR A 283 34.91 5.27 41.81
C THR A 283 34.74 5.92 40.41
N LEU A 284 34.20 7.14 40.41
CA LEU A 284 34.00 8.13 39.34
C LEU A 284 35.29 8.66 38.67
N ALA A 285 35.15 9.21 37.45
CA ALA A 285 35.61 10.54 36.97
C ALA A 285 35.28 10.67 35.46
N THR A 286 34.50 11.61 34.89
CA THR A 286 34.56 13.09 34.72
C THR A 286 35.63 13.67 33.77
N ALA A 287 35.19 14.68 32.98
CA ALA A 287 35.88 15.64 32.08
C ALA A 287 35.94 15.23 30.59
N SER A 288 35.40 15.90 29.56
CA SER A 288 35.07 17.30 29.17
C SER A 288 36.08 17.96 28.21
N ARG A 289 35.53 18.68 27.21
CA ARG A 289 36.12 19.67 26.26
C ARG A 289 36.70 19.09 24.96
N GLY A 290 36.55 19.71 23.79
CA GLY A 290 36.04 21.04 23.46
C GLY A 290 35.90 21.29 21.95
N SER A 291 35.28 22.43 21.65
CA SER A 291 34.90 23.01 20.36
C SER A 291 36.07 23.61 19.56
N ARG A 292 35.95 23.71 18.21
CA ARG A 292 36.22 24.95 17.45
C ARG A 292 35.85 24.89 15.94
N ASN A 293 35.53 26.10 15.47
CA ASN A 293 34.98 26.58 14.18
C ASN A 293 35.93 26.67 12.97
N GLY A 294 35.32 26.87 11.79
CA GLY A 294 35.82 27.66 10.63
C GLY A 294 35.63 26.90 9.31
N GLY A 295 35.04 27.39 8.20
CA GLY A 295 34.65 28.73 7.75
C GLY A 295 35.26 29.05 6.37
N SER A 296 34.40 29.37 5.38
CA SER A 296 34.63 30.22 4.18
C SER A 296 34.76 29.62 2.75
N ALA A 297 33.82 30.05 1.88
CA ALA A 297 33.87 30.47 0.46
C ALA A 297 34.49 29.53 -0.62
N GLY A 298 34.02 29.41 -1.86
CA GLY A 298 33.02 30.11 -2.69
C GLY A 298 33.47 30.01 -4.16
N SER A 299 32.59 29.74 -5.13
CA SER A 299 32.63 30.31 -6.49
C SER A 299 31.47 29.80 -7.36
N SER A 300 31.03 30.70 -8.22
CA SER A 300 29.89 30.71 -9.14
C SER A 300 30.31 30.40 -10.58
N VAL A 301 29.47 29.68 -11.34
CA VAL A 301 29.40 29.71 -12.82
C VAL A 301 27.95 29.32 -13.20
N SER A 302 27.01 30.24 -13.44
CA SER A 302 26.65 30.91 -14.71
C SER A 302 26.53 30.00 -15.94
N GLY A 303 25.29 29.77 -16.40
CA GLY A 303 25.00 29.15 -17.70
C GLY A 303 23.51 29.17 -18.02
N ALA A 304 23.02 30.29 -18.54
CA ALA A 304 21.66 30.48 -19.06
C ALA A 304 21.73 30.79 -20.56
N VAL A 305 21.04 30.01 -21.41
CA VAL A 305 20.62 30.36 -22.80
C VAL A 305 19.55 29.33 -23.26
N PRO A 306 18.68 29.58 -24.25
CA PRO A 306 17.51 30.46 -24.21
C PRO A 306 16.19 29.75 -24.56
N VAL A 307 15.13 30.54 -24.41
CA VAL A 307 13.76 30.38 -24.92
C VAL A 307 13.72 30.19 -26.45
N ALA A 308 12.91 29.25 -26.93
CA ALA A 308 12.39 29.23 -28.29
C ALA A 308 10.86 29.32 -28.24
N ALA A 309 10.34 30.47 -28.69
CA ALA A 309 8.94 30.71 -28.95
C ALA A 309 8.57 30.11 -30.32
N ALA A 310 7.45 29.38 -30.39
CA ALA A 310 6.75 29.10 -31.63
C ALA A 310 5.34 29.68 -31.51
N GLN A 311 5.07 30.69 -32.33
CA GLN A 311 3.76 31.29 -32.57
C GLN A 311 3.08 30.63 -33.78
N SER A 312 1.76 30.81 -33.83
CA SER A 312 0.82 30.63 -34.95
C SER A 312 0.38 29.19 -35.21
N SER A 313 -0.89 28.88 -35.49
CA SER A 313 -2.03 29.72 -35.91
C SER A 313 -3.35 28.97 -35.70
N ASP A 314 -4.38 29.74 -35.33
CA ASP A 314 -5.79 29.70 -35.73
C ASP A 314 -6.44 28.40 -36.25
N GLY A 315 -7.59 28.10 -35.66
CA GLY A 315 -8.60 27.17 -36.16
C GLY A 315 -9.88 27.28 -35.33
N ALA A 316 -10.58 28.40 -35.46
CA ALA A 316 -11.91 28.61 -34.91
C ALA A 316 -12.94 27.78 -35.68
N GLU A 317 -13.77 26.99 -34.98
CA GLU A 317 -15.11 26.65 -35.46
C GLU A 317 -16.17 26.79 -34.37
N SER A 318 -17.28 27.33 -34.87
CA SER A 318 -18.49 27.86 -34.25
C SER A 318 -19.29 26.91 -33.36
N VAL A 319 -19.71 27.46 -32.21
CA VAL A 319 -21.10 27.72 -31.81
C VAL A 319 -22.20 26.89 -32.50
N GLY A 320 -22.91 26.09 -31.71
CA GLY A 320 -24.21 25.51 -32.05
C GLY A 320 -25.04 25.23 -30.80
N ALA A 321 -25.81 26.22 -30.35
CA ALA A 321 -26.87 26.06 -29.38
C ALA A 321 -28.13 25.51 -30.06
N LEU A 322 -28.82 24.55 -29.44
CA LEU A 322 -30.23 24.24 -29.73
C LEU A 322 -30.91 23.58 -28.52
N GLU A 323 -31.46 24.46 -27.70
CA GLU A 323 -32.86 24.50 -27.24
C GLU A 323 -33.71 23.22 -27.11
N LYS A 324 -34.21 23.06 -25.87
CA LYS A 324 -35.50 22.52 -25.41
C LYS A 324 -36.43 21.87 -26.46
N GLY A 325 -36.77 20.60 -26.20
CA GLY A 325 -37.98 19.93 -26.68
C GLY A 325 -38.65 19.14 -25.56
N ARG A 326 -39.95 19.39 -25.36
CA ARG A 326 -40.84 18.90 -24.30
C ARG A 326 -41.76 17.80 -24.86
N ARG A 327 -42.30 16.93 -24.00
CA ARG A 327 -43.38 15.91 -24.21
C ARG A 327 -42.85 14.62 -24.88
N GLY A 328 -43.24 13.41 -24.51
CA GLY A 328 -44.38 12.88 -23.75
C GLY A 328 -44.74 11.56 -24.41
N GLY A 329 -44.81 10.47 -23.63
CA GLY A 329 -45.01 9.10 -24.10
C GLY A 329 -44.42 8.11 -23.12
#